data_AF-A0A3C1C6T1-F1
#
_entry.id   AF-A0A3C1C6T1-F1
#
_cell.length_a   1.000
_cell.length_b   1.000
_cell.length_c   1.000
_cell.angle_alpha   90.00
_cell.angle_beta   90.00
_cell.angle_gamma   90.00
#
_symmetry.space_group_name_H-M   'P 1'
#
loop_
_entity.id
_entity.type
_entity.pdbx_description
1 polymer ?
#
loop_
_entity_poly.entity_id
_entity_poly.type
_entity_poly.pdbx_seq_one_letter_code
_entity_poly.pdbx_strand_id
1 'polypeptide(L)'
;MKDFEKRITHLEELAEKMREPDLPLEKSFSLFEEAVVLARELRKELDELQGKVEILLNSLEIRENDQAEVPNIANFDISTSESQIDSEEK
;
A
#
# COMPACT_ATOMS: atom_id res chain seq x y z
N MET A 1 0.62 3.35 16.99
CA MET A 1 1.53 4.36 16.40
C MET A 1 2.99 4.13 16.74
N LYS A 2 3.41 4.02 18.01
CA LYS A 2 4.84 3.74 18.34
C LYS A 2 5.41 2.48 17.66
N ASP A 3 4.59 1.45 17.43
CA ASP A 3 5.04 0.24 16.73
C ASP A 3 5.07 0.38 15.20
N PHE A 4 4.35 1.36 14.64
CA PHE A 4 4.44 1.71 13.23
C PHE A 4 5.70 2.51 12.95
N GLU A 5 5.96 3.55 13.74
CA GLU A 5 7.18 4.38 13.61
C GLU A 5 8.45 3.54 13.81
N LYS A 6 8.47 2.65 14.81
CA LYS A 6 9.60 1.71 14.99
C LYS A 6 9.86 0.85 13.77
N ARG A 7 8.81 0.36 13.11
CA ARG A 7 8.93 -0.47 11.90
C ARG A 7 9.37 0.35 10.69
N ILE A 8 8.98 1.63 10.60
CA ILE A 8 9.55 2.55 9.60
C ILE A 8 11.04 2.77 9.84
N THR A 9 11.45 3.08 11.07
CA THR A 9 12.89 3.24 11.39
C THR A 9 13.67 1.97 11.08
N HIS A 10 13.11 0.79 11.39
CA HIS A 10 13.74 -0.48 11.03
C HIS A 10 13.87 -0.66 9.51
N LEU A 11 12.86 -0.28 8.72
CA LEU A 11 12.95 -0.30 7.26
C LEU A 11 14.05 0.63 6.72
N GLU A 12 14.22 1.80 7.32
CA GLU A 12 15.29 2.73 6.97
C GLU A 12 16.67 2.16 7.31
N GLU A 13 16.82 1.50 8.47
CA GLU A 13 18.05 0.81 8.85
C GLU A 13 18.40 -0.33 7.89
N LEU A 14 17.41 -1.11 7.45
CA LEU A 14 17.62 -2.17 6.46
C LEU A 14 18.09 -1.57 5.12
N ALA A 15 17.46 -0.48 4.68
CA ALA A 15 17.85 0.22 3.45
C ALA A 15 19.28 0.79 3.53
N GLU A 16 19.69 1.29 4.70
CA GLU A 16 21.06 1.79 4.91
C GLU A 16 22.09 0.65 4.88
N LYS A 17 21.83 -0.46 5.55
CA LYS A 17 22.70 -1.65 5.52
C LYS A 17 22.87 -2.18 4.10
N MET A 18 21.82 -2.14 3.27
CA MET A 18 21.89 -2.55 1.87
C MET A 18 22.76 -1.64 0.98
N ARG A 19 23.10 -0.42 1.43
CA ARG A 19 24.01 0.50 0.71
C ARG A 19 25.48 0.23 1.00
N GLU A 20 25.81 -0.68 1.92
CA GLU A 20 27.19 -1.02 2.24
C GLU A 20 27.88 -1.69 1.03
N PRO A 21 29.05 -1.19 0.59
CA PRO A 21 29.70 -1.65 -0.64
C PRO A 21 30.25 -3.09 -0.56
N ASP A 22 30.55 -3.58 0.65
CA ASP A 22 31.12 -4.91 0.90
C ASP A 22 30.09 -5.92 1.41
N LEU A 23 28.79 -5.63 1.26
CA LEU A 23 27.72 -6.52 1.71
C LEU A 23 27.66 -7.79 0.84
N PRO A 24 27.85 -9.00 1.41
CA PRO A 24 27.75 -10.25 0.67
C PRO A 24 26.36 -10.44 0.05
N LEU A 25 26.31 -10.94 -1.18
CA LEU A 25 25.07 -11.10 -1.95
C LEU A 25 23.96 -11.85 -1.19
N GLU A 26 24.30 -12.94 -0.50
CA GLU A 26 23.33 -13.70 0.30
C GLU A 26 22.72 -12.86 1.43
N LYS A 27 23.52 -12.01 2.08
CA LYS A 27 23.04 -11.08 3.11
C LYS A 27 22.20 -9.97 2.49
N SER A 28 22.61 -9.42 1.35
CA SER A 28 21.82 -8.43 0.61
C SER A 28 20.45 -8.97 0.22
N PHE A 29 20.39 -10.24 -0.18
CA PHE A 29 19.15 -10.90 -0.55
C PHE A 29 18.23 -11.09 0.67
N SER A 30 18.76 -11.59 1.80
CA SER A 30 17.96 -11.73 3.03
C SER A 30 17.44 -10.38 3.56
N LEU A 31 18.28 -9.34 3.55
CA LEU A 31 17.86 -7.99 3.97
C LEU A 31 16.78 -7.42 3.04
N PHE A 32 16.88 -7.69 1.74
CA PHE A 32 15.88 -7.27 0.77
C PHE A 32 14.54 -7.98 0.99
N GLU A 33 14.55 -9.30 1.20
CA GLU A 33 13.31 -10.04 1.50
C GLU A 33 12.62 -9.49 2.75
N GLU A 34 13.38 -9.25 3.82
CA GLU A 34 12.88 -8.66 5.06
C GLU A 34 12.28 -7.27 4.81
N ALA A 35 13.01 -6.40 4.10
CA ALA A 35 12.56 -5.04 3.79
C ALA A 35 11.27 -5.04 2.96
N VAL A 36 11.13 -5.96 1.99
CA VAL A 36 9.93 -6.06 1.15
C VAL A 36 8.72 -6.51 1.97
N VAL A 37 8.88 -7.50 2.85
CA VAL A 37 7.80 -7.97 3.72
C VAL A 37 7.36 -6.83 4.65
N LEU A 38 8.32 -6.17 5.30
CA LEU A 38 8.05 -5.07 6.21
C LEU A 38 7.35 -3.89 5.52
N ALA A 39 7.80 -3.51 4.32
CA ALA A 39 7.18 -2.44 3.54
C ALA A 39 5.73 -2.77 3.15
N ARG A 40 5.44 -4.02 2.79
CA ARG A 40 4.07 -4.48 2.49
C ARG A 40 3.15 -4.39 3.70
N GLU A 41 3.63 -4.79 4.88
CA GLU A 41 2.85 -4.70 6.11
C GLU A 41 2.55 -3.25 6.49
N LEU A 42 3.55 -2.37 6.42
CA LEU A 42 3.39 -0.94 6.69
C LEU A 42 2.36 -0.31 5.73
N ARG A 43 2.43 -0.67 4.44
CA ARG A 43 1.46 -0.19 3.44
C ARG A 43 0.04 -0.62 3.77
N LYS A 44 -0.15 -1.91 4.10
CA LYS A 44 -1.47 -2.44 4.47
C LYS A 44 -2.06 -1.70 5.66
N GLU A 45 -1.28 -1.44 6.70
CA GLU A 45 -1.76 -0.72 7.89
C GLU A 45 -2.14 0.73 7.57
N LEU A 46 -1.39 1.40 6.68
CA LEU A 46 -1.75 2.73 6.18
C LEU A 46 -3.06 2.71 5.40
N ASP A 47 -3.24 1.76 4.49
CA ASP A 47 -4.45 1.63 3.67
C ASP A 47 -5.68 1.38 4.57
N GLU A 48 -5.56 0.54 5.61
CA GLU A 48 -6.62 0.31 6.59
C GLU A 48 -6.96 1.58 7.40
N LEU A 49 -5.96 2.38 7.76
CA LEU A 49 -6.18 3.62 8.48
C LEU A 49 -6.81 4.69 7.57
N GLN A 50 -6.37 4.77 6.32
CA GLN A 50 -6.97 5.63 5.30
C GLN A 50 -8.46 5.30 5.11
N GLY A 51 -8.81 4.02 4.97
CA GLY A 51 -10.22 3.62 4.83
C GLY A 51 -11.08 4.03 6.03
N LYS A 52 -10.56 3.97 7.26
CA LYS A 52 -11.26 4.46 8.46
C LYS A 52 -11.47 5.97 8.42
N VAL A 53 -10.47 6.73 7.98
CA VAL A 53 -10.57 8.19 7.82
C VAL A 53 -11.61 8.54 6.76
N GLU A 54 -11.62 7.84 5.62
CA GLU A 54 -12.58 8.05 4.54
C GLU A 54 -14.02 7.80 4.99
N ILE A 55 -14.27 6.71 5.74
CA ILE A 55 -15.60 6.46 6.33
C ILE A 55 -16.01 7.61 7.26
N LEU A 56 -15.09 8.11 8.09
CA LEU A 56 -15.39 9.21 9.00
C LEU A 56 -15.70 10.50 8.23
N LEU A 57 -14.94 10.84 7.19
CA LEU A 57 -15.18 12.00 6.33
C LEU A 57 -16.54 11.88 5.62
N ASN A 58 -16.82 10.74 4.98
CA ASN A 58 -18.10 10.49 4.33
C ASN A 58 -19.26 10.59 5.34
N SER A 59 -19.08 10.12 6.58
CA SER A 59 -20.11 10.23 7.63
C SER A 59 -20.35 11.67 8.11
N LEU A 60 -19.34 12.55 8.00
CA LEU A 60 -19.48 13.97 8.30
C LEU A 60 -20.16 14.71 7.15
N GLU A 61 -19.83 14.39 5.90
CA GLU A 61 -20.50 14.92 4.70
C GLU A 61 -21.98 14.51 4.64
N ILE A 62 -22.30 13.25 5.00
CA ILE A 62 -23.68 12.77 5.10
C ILE A 62 -24.47 13.52 6.20
N ARG A 63 -23.82 14.02 7.25
CA ARG A 63 -24.47 14.81 8.30
C ARG A 63 -24.74 16.26 7.89
N GLU A 64 -24.06 16.78 6.87
CA GLU A 64 -24.35 18.12 6.35
C GLU A 64 -25.47 18.14 5.30
N ASN A 65 -25.81 16.98 4.70
CA ASN A 65 -26.93 16.84 3.77
C ASN A 65 -28.05 15.94 4.34
N ASP A 66 -28.93 16.54 5.13
CA ASP A 66 -30.23 15.98 5.56
C ASP A 66 -31.23 15.82 4.39
N GLN A 67 -30.78 15.38 3.20
CA GLN A 67 -31.66 14.79 2.18
C GLN A 67 -31.01 13.53 1.61
N ALA A 68 -31.66 12.40 1.91
CA ALA A 68 -31.22 11.06 1.57
C ALA A 68 -31.10 10.85 0.06
N GLU A 69 -29.88 10.62 -0.43
CA GLU A 69 -29.64 9.92 -1.70
C GLU A 69 -28.81 8.67 -1.42
N VAL A 70 -29.36 7.53 -1.82
CA VAL A 70 -28.73 6.21 -1.66
C VAL A 70 -27.56 6.12 -2.64
N PRO A 71 -26.32 5.82 -2.20
CA PRO A 71 -25.18 5.77 -3.11
C PRO A 71 -25.33 4.61 -4.11
N ASN A 72 -25.31 4.92 -5.41
CA ASN A 72 -25.34 3.93 -6.48
C ASN A 72 -23.97 3.24 -6.61
N ILE A 73 -23.89 2.00 -6.12
CA ILE A 73 -22.70 1.14 -6.10
C ILE A 73 -22.32 0.55 -7.47
N ALA A 74 -22.94 0.97 -8.57
CA ALA A 74 -22.77 0.34 -9.89
C ALA A 74 -21.56 0.80 -10.73
N ASN A 75 -20.75 1.77 -10.29
CA ASN A 75 -19.71 2.37 -11.15
C ASN A 75 -18.26 2.09 -10.72
N PHE A 76 -18.01 1.14 -9.82
CA PHE A 76 -16.62 0.68 -9.58
C PHE A 76 -16.28 -0.44 -10.57
N ASP A 77 -15.91 -0.04 -11.78
CA ASP A 77 -15.53 -0.94 -12.87
C ASP A 77 -14.12 -1.50 -12.61
N ILE A 78 -14.02 -2.53 -11.77
CA ILE A 78 -12.80 -3.35 -11.59
C ILE A 78 -12.79 -4.44 -12.68
N SER A 79 -12.74 -4.05 -13.95
CA SER A 79 -12.42 -5.01 -15.00
C SER A 79 -11.88 -4.32 -16.25
N THR A 80 -10.65 -3.81 -16.15
CA THR A 80 -9.78 -3.65 -17.33
C THR A 80 -8.34 -4.01 -16.95
N SER A 81 -8.16 -5.28 -16.59
CA SER A 81 -6.92 -6.00 -16.81
C SER A 81 -7.22 -7.17 -17.74
N GLU A 82 -7.35 -6.88 -19.04
CA GLU A 82 -7.11 -7.87 -20.09
C GLU A 82 -5.91 -7.41 -20.91
N SER A 83 -4.89 -8.27 -20.87
CA SER A 83 -3.67 -8.23 -21.64
C SER A 83 -3.92 -8.14 -23.14
N GLN A 84 -3.43 -7.10 -23.80
CA GLN A 84 -3.07 -7.18 -25.21
C GLN A 84 -1.60 -7.57 -25.30
N ILE A 85 -1.38 -8.89 -25.39
CA ILE A 85 -0.24 -9.45 -26.12
C ILE A 85 -0.61 -9.25 -27.58
N ASP A 86 -0.05 -8.24 -28.24
CA ASP A 86 -0.07 -8.17 -29.69
C ASP A 86 1.23 -8.78 -30.22
N SER A 87 1.12 -10.06 -30.54
CA SER A 87 2.09 -10.79 -31.34
C SER A 87 1.82 -10.49 -32.82
N GLU A 88 2.51 -9.50 -33.37
CA GLU A 88 2.75 -9.39 -34.81
C GLU A 88 3.95 -10.27 -35.19
N GLU A 89 3.70 -11.50 -35.61
CA GLU A 89 4.61 -12.18 -36.54
C GLU A 89 3.82 -13.06 -37.53
N LYS A 90 3.67 -12.48 -38.73
CA LYS A 90 3.41 -13.08 -40.05
C LYS A 90 1.98 -13.35 -40.52
#